data_AF-A0A839QRT4-F1
#
_entry.id   AF-A0A839QRT4-F1
#
_cell.length_a   1.000
_cell.length_b   1.000
_cell.length_c   1.000
_cell.angle_alpha   90.00
_cell.angle_beta   90.00
_cell.angle_gamma   90.00
#
_symmetry.space_group_name_H-M   'P 1'
#
loop_
_entity.id
_entity.type
_entity.pdbx_description
1 polymer ?
#
loop_
_entity_poly.entity_id
_entity_poly.type
_entity_poly.pdbx_seq_one_letter_code
_entity_poly.pdbx_strand_id
1 'polypeptide(L)'
;MSIDTSVNAAVTITDAEIFDAHIGGKLVVSSTMALDTKRDLSIAYTPGVAQVSRAIASDPSMHATHTWASRLVVVVSDGTAVLGLGNIGAAASLPVMEGKSALFSQFGGLNSIPLVLDTTNVDEIVETLVRLRPSFGAVNLEDVSAPRCFELEERLIEALDCPVMHDDQHGTAVVVLAALTNAAKVAGKDFADMRVVISGAGAAGIAIAEILGNAGIGDVVLVDSQGIIHRDRDDLNSIKARYAAKTNKGGIIGGIREALDGADAVVGVSSSKFVEADLEAMNENAIIFALSNPDPEVMPEVARKYAAVVATGRSDFPNQINNVLAFPGIFRGALDSGARRITPEMKVAAALAIAALAEDNLSADYIVPSPLDPRVADVVAAAVAKAAATAK
;
A
#
# COMPACT_ATOMS: atom_id res chain seq x y z
N MET A 1 17.03 16.02 23.09
CA MET A 1 15.87 16.64 22.41
C MET A 1 14.64 16.10 23.09
N SER A 2 13.83 16.95 23.72
CA SER A 2 12.62 16.52 24.41
C SER A 2 11.66 15.92 23.39
N ILE A 3 11.26 14.67 23.62
CA ILE A 3 10.13 14.05 22.95
C ILE A 3 8.91 14.80 23.49
N ASP A 4 8.23 15.54 22.62
CA ASP A 4 6.97 16.19 22.95
C ASP A 4 5.93 15.09 23.16
N THR A 5 5.65 14.78 24.43
CA THR A 5 4.64 13.81 24.86
C THR A 5 3.27 14.46 25.00
N SER A 6 2.95 15.46 24.17
CA SER A 6 1.58 15.96 24.08
C SER A 6 0.70 14.84 23.52
N VAL A 7 0.03 14.16 24.46
CA VAL A 7 -1.09 13.26 24.22
C VAL A 7 -1.99 13.90 23.17
N ASN A 8 -2.10 13.25 22.01
CA ASN A 8 -2.99 13.63 20.92
C ASN A 8 -4.41 13.82 21.49
N ALA A 9 -4.80 15.05 21.78
CA ALA A 9 -6.20 15.40 21.86
C ALA A 9 -6.78 15.05 20.47
N ALA A 10 -7.81 14.22 20.42
CA ALA A 10 -8.48 13.89 19.17
C ALA A 10 -8.80 15.18 18.43
N VAL A 11 -8.18 15.38 17.27
CA VAL A 11 -8.44 16.56 16.43
C VAL A 11 -9.87 16.42 15.94
N THR A 12 -10.79 17.16 16.55
CA THR A 12 -12.18 17.19 16.09
C THR A 12 -12.22 17.86 14.73
N ILE A 13 -12.55 17.09 13.70
CA ILE A 13 -12.81 17.59 12.34
C ILE A 13 -14.32 17.64 12.10
N THR A 14 -14.80 18.68 11.42
CA THR A 14 -16.22 18.85 11.08
C THR A 14 -16.50 18.54 9.61
N ASP A 15 -17.73 18.16 9.30
CA ASP A 15 -18.16 17.98 7.90
C ASP A 15 -17.91 19.26 7.09
N ALA A 16 -18.21 20.44 7.65
CA ALA A 16 -17.97 21.71 6.97
C ALA A 16 -16.49 21.88 6.57
N GLU A 17 -15.54 21.63 7.50
CA GLU A 17 -14.11 21.68 7.19
C GLU A 17 -13.71 20.68 6.11
N ILE A 18 -14.26 19.47 6.15
CA ILE A 18 -13.99 18.43 5.14
C ILE A 18 -14.49 18.88 3.77
N PHE A 19 -15.74 19.33 3.66
CA PHE A 19 -16.33 19.74 2.38
C PHE A 19 -15.67 21.01 1.83
N ASP A 20 -15.41 22.01 2.68
CA ASP A 20 -14.76 23.26 2.28
C ASP A 20 -13.34 23.01 1.74
N ALA A 21 -12.58 22.11 2.38
CA ALA A 21 -11.25 21.72 1.93
C ALA A 21 -11.23 21.00 0.56
N HIS A 22 -12.38 20.54 0.06
CA HIS A 22 -12.49 19.87 -1.24
C HIS A 22 -13.10 20.77 -2.34
N ILE A 23 -13.46 22.02 -2.04
CA ILE A 23 -13.96 22.97 -3.06
C ILE A 23 -12.84 23.24 -4.08
N GLY A 24 -13.08 22.84 -5.34
CA GLY A 24 -12.11 23.00 -6.43
C GLY A 24 -11.12 21.85 -6.59
N GLY A 25 -11.22 20.81 -5.75
CA GLY A 25 -10.31 19.66 -5.75
C GLY A 25 -8.99 19.94 -5.01
N LYS A 26 -8.17 18.90 -4.85
CA LYS A 26 -6.92 18.96 -4.05
C LYS A 26 -5.65 19.23 -4.86
N LEU A 27 -5.76 19.27 -6.19
CA LEU A 27 -4.62 19.30 -7.10
C LEU A 27 -4.65 20.53 -7.98
N VAL A 28 -3.45 21.03 -8.28
CA VAL A 28 -3.23 22.08 -9.26
C VAL A 28 -2.05 21.70 -10.14
N VAL A 29 -2.12 22.01 -11.43
CA VAL A 29 -0.97 21.89 -12.34
C VAL A 29 -0.22 23.21 -12.34
N SER A 30 1.08 23.16 -12.06
CA SER A 30 1.96 24.32 -12.06
C SER A 30 3.11 24.15 -13.07
N SER A 31 3.54 25.25 -13.67
CA SER A 31 4.70 25.26 -14.56
C SER A 31 5.99 25.26 -13.75
N THR A 32 6.98 24.46 -14.16
CA THR A 32 8.35 24.52 -13.62
C THR A 32 9.15 25.68 -14.21
N MET A 33 8.67 26.28 -15.30
CA MET A 33 9.28 27.43 -15.97
C MET A 33 8.44 28.68 -15.74
N ALA A 34 9.09 29.81 -15.44
CA ALA A 34 8.43 31.11 -15.50
C ALA A 34 8.05 31.43 -16.95
N LEU A 35 6.88 32.04 -17.16
CA LEU A 35 6.32 32.39 -18.48
C LEU A 35 6.00 33.88 -18.57
N ASP A 36 6.92 34.72 -18.09
CA ASP A 36 6.69 36.16 -17.90
C ASP A 36 7.04 36.99 -19.14
N THR A 37 7.86 36.43 -20.04
CA THR A 37 8.35 37.15 -21.22
C THR A 37 8.04 36.43 -22.54
N LYS A 38 8.10 37.20 -23.63
CA LYS A 38 8.04 36.64 -24.99
C LYS A 38 9.13 35.61 -25.25
N ARG A 39 10.31 35.78 -24.62
CA ARG A 39 11.42 34.82 -24.74
C ARG A 39 11.05 33.50 -24.08
N ASP A 40 10.47 33.54 -22.89
CA ASP A 40 10.05 32.35 -22.15
C ASP A 40 8.99 31.57 -22.94
N LEU A 41 7.98 32.28 -23.46
CA LEU A 41 6.96 31.69 -24.35
C LEU A 41 7.57 31.07 -25.62
N SER A 42 8.57 31.72 -26.21
CA SER A 42 9.23 31.22 -27.42
C SER A 42 10.06 29.96 -27.17
N ILE A 43 10.52 29.74 -25.93
CA ILE A 43 11.29 28.55 -25.51
C ILE A 43 10.33 27.43 -25.11
N ALA A 44 9.40 27.72 -24.19
CA ALA A 44 8.47 26.73 -23.63
C ALA A 44 7.42 26.26 -24.66
N TYR A 45 7.08 27.13 -25.62
CA TYR A 45 6.11 26.84 -26.67
C TYR A 45 6.68 27.18 -28.04
N THR A 46 5.86 27.65 -28.97
CA THR A 46 6.30 27.96 -30.33
C THR A 46 7.21 29.19 -30.36
N PRO A 47 8.32 29.15 -31.12
CA PRO A 47 8.76 28.06 -32.00
C PRO A 47 9.66 27.00 -31.34
N GLY A 48 10.15 27.22 -30.11
CA GLY A 48 11.15 26.40 -29.42
C GLY A 48 10.76 24.95 -29.20
N VAL A 49 9.52 24.69 -28.75
CA VAL A 49 9.01 23.33 -28.47
C VAL A 49 9.11 22.40 -29.69
N ALA A 50 9.02 22.93 -30.92
CA ALA A 50 9.16 22.14 -32.13
C ALA A 50 10.56 21.52 -32.29
N GLN A 51 11.60 22.12 -31.70
CA GLN A 51 12.93 21.53 -31.66
C GLN A 51 12.96 20.30 -30.75
N VAL A 52 12.36 20.38 -29.55
CA VAL A 52 12.25 19.25 -28.63
C VAL A 52 11.40 18.12 -29.23
N SER A 53 10.26 18.43 -29.85
CA SER A 53 9.42 17.43 -30.53
C SER A 53 10.17 16.72 -31.66
N ARG A 54 10.93 17.45 -32.50
CA ARG A 54 11.75 16.84 -33.56
C ARG A 54 12.88 15.99 -32.99
N ALA A 55 13.47 16.41 -31.86
CA ALA A 55 14.52 15.66 -31.20
C ALA A 55 13.99 14.32 -30.67
N ILE A 56 12.83 14.31 -29.99
CA ILE A 56 12.16 13.08 -29.54
C ILE A 56 11.75 12.19 -30.72
N ALA A 57 11.26 12.77 -31.82
CA ALA A 57 10.91 12.01 -33.03
C ALA A 57 12.14 11.34 -33.68
N SER A 58 13.33 11.94 -33.54
CA SER A 58 14.58 11.40 -34.09
C SER A 58 15.26 10.41 -33.13
N ASP A 59 15.19 10.68 -31.83
CA ASP A 59 15.69 9.86 -30.73
C ASP A 59 14.63 9.74 -29.64
N PRO A 60 13.82 8.65 -29.65
CA PRO A 60 12.78 8.42 -28.64
C PRO A 60 13.29 8.37 -27.20
N SER A 61 14.58 8.11 -26.96
CA SER A 61 15.13 8.06 -25.60
C SER A 61 15.10 9.43 -24.91
N MET A 62 15.12 10.53 -25.67
CA MET A 62 14.99 11.89 -25.14
C MET A 62 13.65 12.14 -24.46
N HIS A 63 12.61 11.36 -24.78
CA HIS A 63 11.32 11.41 -24.10
C HIS A 63 11.49 11.31 -22.57
N ALA A 64 12.44 10.51 -22.09
CA ALA A 64 12.63 10.27 -20.67
C ALA A 64 13.14 11.48 -19.88
N THR A 65 13.82 12.41 -20.55
CA THR A 65 14.49 13.55 -19.92
C THR A 65 13.88 14.90 -20.32
N HIS A 66 13.13 14.95 -21.42
CA HIS A 66 12.58 16.19 -21.99
C HIS A 66 11.05 16.27 -21.88
N THR A 67 10.42 15.34 -21.16
CA THR A 67 9.02 15.43 -20.77
C THR A 67 8.87 15.09 -19.28
N TRP A 68 7.75 15.48 -18.69
CA TRP A 68 7.40 15.09 -17.33
C TRP A 68 7.04 13.61 -17.17
N ALA A 69 6.76 12.91 -18.28
CA ALA A 69 6.09 11.61 -18.29
C ALA A 69 6.85 10.57 -17.49
N SER A 70 8.18 10.49 -17.63
CA SER A 70 8.98 9.46 -16.96
C SER A 70 9.05 9.61 -15.43
N ARG A 71 8.58 10.73 -14.89
CA ARG A 71 8.47 10.96 -13.45
C ARG A 71 7.02 11.14 -12.97
N LEU A 72 6.05 10.91 -13.86
CA LEU A 72 4.63 10.98 -13.54
C LEU A 72 4.11 9.61 -13.12
N VAL A 73 3.49 9.53 -11.94
CA VAL A 73 2.69 8.39 -11.52
C VAL A 73 1.23 8.63 -11.88
N VAL A 74 0.56 7.65 -12.49
CA VAL A 74 -0.90 7.68 -12.65
C VAL A 74 -1.54 6.85 -11.57
N VAL A 75 -2.42 7.46 -10.77
CA VAL A 75 -3.24 6.77 -9.76
C VAL A 75 -4.52 6.31 -10.44
N VAL A 76 -4.62 5.02 -10.73
CA VAL A 76 -5.68 4.44 -11.54
C VAL A 76 -6.68 3.70 -10.66
N SER A 77 -7.96 4.01 -10.84
CA SER A 77 -9.07 3.32 -10.16
C SER A 77 -10.30 3.27 -11.06
N ASP A 78 -11.22 2.34 -10.77
CA ASP A 78 -12.59 2.34 -11.28
C ASP A 78 -13.64 2.58 -10.18
N GLY A 79 -13.19 2.81 -8.95
CA GLY A 79 -14.04 3.10 -7.80
C GLY A 79 -14.87 1.93 -7.30
N THR A 80 -14.45 0.69 -7.59
CA THR A 80 -15.20 -0.51 -7.20
C THR A 80 -14.93 -1.00 -5.77
N ALA A 81 -13.89 -0.51 -5.11
CA ALA A 81 -13.55 -0.87 -3.72
C ALA A 81 -12.99 0.32 -2.93
N VAL A 82 -13.69 1.45 -2.94
CA VAL A 82 -13.20 2.69 -2.31
C VAL A 82 -13.26 2.60 -0.80
N LEU A 83 -12.10 2.51 -0.14
CA LEU A 83 -12.00 2.43 1.32
C LEU A 83 -12.94 1.34 1.89
N GLY A 84 -13.69 1.65 2.95
CA GLY A 84 -14.79 0.83 3.47
C GLY A 84 -16.15 1.08 2.82
N LEU A 85 -16.23 1.93 1.78
CA LEU A 85 -17.49 2.33 1.12
C LEU A 85 -17.91 1.36 0.02
N GLY A 86 -16.99 0.54 -0.48
CA GLY A 86 -17.25 -0.44 -1.53
C GLY A 86 -17.34 0.19 -2.92
N ASN A 87 -18.24 -0.34 -3.75
CA ASN A 87 -18.40 0.12 -5.12
C ASN A 87 -19.28 1.38 -5.18
N ILE A 88 -18.63 2.53 -5.27
CA ILE A 88 -19.28 3.85 -5.41
C ILE A 88 -19.07 4.47 -6.80
N GLY A 89 -18.33 3.78 -7.67
CA GLY A 89 -18.06 4.18 -9.05
C GLY A 89 -16.91 5.18 -9.21
N ALA A 90 -16.43 5.30 -10.45
CA ALA A 90 -15.23 6.05 -10.81
C ALA A 90 -15.28 7.51 -10.34
N ALA A 91 -16.37 8.23 -10.60
CA ALA A 91 -16.48 9.65 -10.23
C ALA A 91 -16.42 9.89 -8.71
N ALA A 92 -17.10 9.05 -7.93
CA ALA A 92 -17.11 9.18 -6.47
C ALA A 92 -15.78 8.76 -5.83
N SER A 93 -14.94 7.99 -6.53
CA SER A 93 -13.59 7.64 -6.08
C SER A 93 -12.57 8.78 -6.25
N LEU A 94 -12.85 9.74 -7.14
CA LEU A 94 -11.90 10.77 -7.53
C LEU A 94 -11.29 11.57 -6.36
N PRO A 95 -12.04 11.95 -5.31
CA PRO A 95 -11.45 12.60 -4.14
C PRO A 95 -10.36 11.73 -3.48
N VAL A 96 -10.53 10.41 -3.38
CA VAL A 96 -9.50 9.53 -2.80
C VAL A 96 -8.26 9.52 -3.70
N MET A 97 -8.44 9.42 -5.02
CA MET A 97 -7.35 9.41 -6.01
C MET A 97 -6.58 10.73 -6.05
N GLU A 98 -7.27 11.86 -5.89
CA GLU A 98 -6.63 13.18 -5.73
C GLU A 98 -5.79 13.22 -4.45
N GLY A 99 -6.29 12.64 -3.35
CA GLY A 99 -5.56 12.52 -2.10
C GLY A 99 -4.27 11.72 -2.28
N LYS A 100 -4.35 10.55 -2.90
CA LYS A 100 -3.18 9.71 -3.22
C LYS A 100 -2.16 10.47 -4.08
N SER A 101 -2.61 11.22 -5.07
CA SER A 101 -1.73 12.06 -5.90
C SER A 101 -1.06 13.20 -5.11
N ALA A 102 -1.78 13.83 -4.18
CA ALA A 102 -1.21 14.84 -3.30
C ALA A 102 -0.12 14.24 -2.39
N LEU A 103 -0.32 13.00 -1.89
CA LEU A 103 0.66 12.28 -1.09
C LEU A 103 1.92 11.89 -1.89
N PHE A 104 1.78 11.50 -3.16
CA PHE A 104 2.93 11.29 -4.05
C PHE A 104 3.79 12.54 -4.22
N SER A 105 3.14 13.70 -4.39
CA SER A 105 3.83 14.99 -4.50
C SER A 105 4.52 15.35 -3.19
N GLN A 106 3.78 15.32 -2.09
CA GLN A 106 4.26 15.78 -0.77
C GLN A 106 5.38 14.89 -0.21
N PHE A 107 5.22 13.57 -0.28
CA PHE A 107 6.12 12.62 0.37
C PHE A 107 7.09 11.95 -0.60
N GLY A 108 6.69 11.77 -1.86
CA GLY A 108 7.53 11.14 -2.88
C GLY A 108 8.31 12.14 -3.73
N GLY A 109 7.96 13.43 -3.74
CA GLY A 109 8.52 14.39 -4.69
C GLY A 109 8.25 13.98 -6.15
N LEU A 110 7.18 13.23 -6.39
CA LEU A 110 6.76 12.75 -7.71
C LEU A 110 5.54 13.52 -8.20
N ASN A 111 5.52 13.81 -9.50
CA ASN A 111 4.28 14.28 -10.12
C ASN A 111 3.29 13.12 -10.12
N SER A 112 2.01 13.42 -9.85
CA SER A 112 0.96 12.41 -9.89
C SER A 112 -0.34 12.99 -10.42
N ILE A 113 -1.08 12.21 -11.20
CA ILE A 113 -2.44 12.52 -11.61
C ILE A 113 -3.40 11.38 -11.27
N PRO A 114 -4.64 11.67 -10.84
CA PRO A 114 -5.68 10.68 -10.72
C PRO A 114 -6.28 10.37 -12.11
N LEU A 115 -6.48 9.09 -12.40
CA LEU A 115 -7.10 8.59 -13.62
C LEU A 115 -8.19 7.56 -13.25
N VAL A 116 -9.42 8.06 -13.07
CA VAL A 116 -10.58 7.21 -12.79
C VAL A 116 -11.26 6.78 -14.08
N LEU A 117 -11.52 5.48 -14.23
CA LEU A 117 -12.07 4.88 -15.46
C LEU A 117 -13.48 4.36 -15.20
N ASP A 118 -14.47 4.85 -15.96
CA ASP A 118 -15.87 4.41 -15.86
C ASP A 118 -16.10 3.10 -16.64
N THR A 119 -15.32 2.08 -16.31
CA THR A 119 -15.45 0.72 -16.81
C THR A 119 -14.86 -0.24 -15.78
N THR A 120 -15.44 -1.43 -15.66
CA THR A 120 -14.90 -2.52 -14.84
C THR A 120 -14.29 -3.63 -15.70
N ASN A 121 -14.31 -3.49 -17.02
CA ASN A 121 -13.74 -4.47 -17.94
C ASN A 121 -12.20 -4.39 -17.92
N VAL A 122 -11.56 -5.49 -17.54
CA VAL A 122 -10.09 -5.59 -17.46
C VAL A 122 -9.44 -5.32 -18.83
N ASP A 123 -10.01 -5.82 -19.92
CA ASP A 123 -9.47 -5.61 -21.28
C ASP A 123 -9.46 -4.13 -21.64
N GLU A 124 -10.55 -3.42 -21.35
CA GLU A 124 -10.69 -2.00 -21.66
C GLU A 124 -9.73 -1.14 -20.84
N ILE A 125 -9.56 -1.46 -19.55
CA ILE A 125 -8.60 -0.75 -18.68
C ILE A 125 -7.17 -0.97 -19.17
N VAL A 126 -6.79 -2.23 -19.44
CA VAL A 126 -5.45 -2.56 -19.95
C VAL A 126 -5.18 -1.88 -21.27
N GLU A 127 -6.12 -1.95 -22.23
CA GLU A 127 -5.98 -1.28 -23.53
C GLU A 127 -5.82 0.24 -23.37
N THR A 128 -6.61 0.85 -22.49
CA THR A 128 -6.55 2.29 -22.21
C THR A 128 -5.18 2.69 -21.68
N LEU A 129 -4.64 1.97 -20.69
CA LEU A 129 -3.33 2.28 -20.12
C LEU A 129 -2.19 2.01 -21.10
N VAL A 130 -2.28 0.98 -21.93
CA VAL A 130 -1.30 0.73 -23.00
C VAL A 130 -1.29 1.89 -24.01
N ARG A 131 -2.45 2.42 -24.40
CA ARG A 131 -2.55 3.58 -25.31
C ARG A 131 -2.03 4.87 -24.67
N LEU A 132 -2.20 5.02 -23.35
CA LEU A 132 -1.73 6.17 -22.59
C LEU A 132 -0.27 6.05 -22.14
N ARG A 133 0.39 4.92 -22.37
CA ARG A 133 1.75 4.62 -21.88
C ARG A 133 2.78 5.74 -22.12
N PRO A 134 2.80 6.46 -23.26
CA PRO A 134 3.75 7.57 -23.45
C PRO A 134 3.62 8.70 -22.42
N SER A 135 2.51 8.80 -21.69
CA SER A 135 2.20 9.93 -20.82
C SER A 135 2.68 9.78 -19.37
N PHE A 136 3.09 8.59 -18.94
CA PHE A 136 3.44 8.33 -17.53
C PHE A 136 4.66 7.41 -17.37
N GLY A 137 5.18 7.36 -16.16
CA GLY A 137 6.39 6.62 -15.79
C GLY A 137 6.09 5.42 -14.91
N ALA A 138 4.94 5.40 -14.23
CA ALA A 138 4.48 4.28 -13.41
C ALA A 138 2.96 4.32 -13.20
N VAL A 139 2.38 3.18 -12.83
CA VAL A 139 0.95 3.01 -12.51
C VAL A 139 0.79 2.58 -11.06
N ASN A 140 0.03 3.35 -10.29
CA ASN A 140 -0.47 2.97 -8.97
C ASN A 140 -1.94 2.57 -9.10
N LEU A 141 -2.24 1.27 -9.01
CA LEU A 141 -3.62 0.80 -8.94
C LEU A 141 -4.17 1.00 -7.54
N GLU A 142 -5.41 1.47 -7.46
CA GLU A 142 -6.04 1.88 -6.21
C GLU A 142 -7.54 1.54 -6.23
N ASP A 143 -8.08 1.08 -5.10
CA ASP A 143 -9.52 0.89 -4.87
C ASP A 143 -10.23 0.04 -5.97
N VAL A 144 -9.56 -1.00 -6.46
CA VAL A 144 -10.11 -1.98 -7.43
C VAL A 144 -10.51 -3.25 -6.70
N SER A 145 -11.75 -3.72 -6.90
CA SER A 145 -12.27 -4.87 -6.17
C SER A 145 -11.59 -6.21 -6.51
N ALA A 146 -11.37 -7.02 -5.47
CA ALA A 146 -10.99 -8.42 -5.62
C ALA A 146 -12.20 -9.27 -6.09
N PRO A 147 -11.98 -10.34 -6.87
CA PRO A 147 -10.69 -10.87 -7.31
C PRO A 147 -10.15 -10.22 -8.60
N ARG A 148 -10.88 -9.30 -9.22
CA ARG A 148 -10.52 -8.72 -10.52
C ARG A 148 -9.21 -7.92 -10.47
N CYS A 149 -8.93 -7.26 -9.34
CA CYS A 149 -7.69 -6.52 -9.15
C CYS A 149 -6.42 -7.36 -9.37
N PHE A 150 -6.46 -8.66 -9.07
CA PHE A 150 -5.32 -9.56 -9.27
C PHE A 150 -5.01 -9.77 -10.76
N GLU A 151 -6.03 -10.09 -11.56
CA GLU A 151 -5.87 -10.26 -13.02
C GLU A 151 -5.46 -8.93 -13.67
N LEU A 152 -6.08 -7.82 -13.25
CA LEU A 152 -5.78 -6.50 -13.77
C LEU A 152 -4.32 -6.11 -13.51
N GLU A 153 -3.84 -6.28 -12.28
CA GLU A 153 -2.45 -5.97 -11.93
C GLU A 153 -1.47 -6.84 -12.73
N GLU A 154 -1.68 -8.15 -12.78
CA GLU A 154 -0.83 -9.08 -13.53
C GLU A 154 -0.75 -8.69 -15.02
N ARG A 155 -1.89 -8.43 -15.65
CA ARG A 155 -1.93 -8.05 -17.07
C ARG A 155 -1.29 -6.70 -17.34
N LEU A 156 -1.39 -5.73 -16.42
CA LEU A 156 -0.72 -4.45 -16.56
C LEU A 156 0.79 -4.55 -16.37
N ILE A 157 1.26 -5.36 -15.41
CA ILE A 157 2.68 -5.65 -15.22
C ILE A 157 3.29 -6.28 -16.50
N GLU A 158 2.54 -7.14 -17.19
CA GLU A 158 3.00 -7.74 -18.44
C GLU A 158 2.90 -6.81 -19.65
N ALA A 159 1.82 -6.02 -19.75
CA ALA A 159 1.55 -5.19 -20.92
C ALA A 159 2.34 -3.87 -20.93
N LEU A 160 2.75 -3.36 -19.76
CA LEU A 160 3.43 -2.08 -19.63
C LEU A 160 4.93 -2.27 -19.34
N ASP A 161 5.77 -1.49 -20.02
CA ASP A 161 7.22 -1.46 -19.76
C ASP A 161 7.58 -0.43 -18.66
N CYS A 162 6.78 -0.36 -17.61
CA CYS A 162 6.97 0.51 -16.45
C CYS A 162 6.51 -0.14 -15.14
N PRO A 163 6.95 0.37 -13.97
CA PRO A 163 6.45 -0.07 -12.68
C PRO A 163 4.92 0.01 -12.58
N VAL A 164 4.31 -1.09 -12.17
CA VAL A 164 2.89 -1.19 -11.81
C VAL A 164 2.83 -1.82 -10.42
N MET A 165 2.02 -1.25 -9.54
CA MET A 165 1.73 -1.83 -8.23
C MET A 165 0.33 -1.44 -7.78
N HIS A 166 -0.40 -2.39 -7.21
CA HIS A 166 -1.63 -2.14 -6.49
C HIS A 166 -1.36 -1.82 -5.02
N ASP A 167 -1.72 -0.62 -4.56
CA ASP A 167 -1.36 -0.15 -3.22
C ASP A 167 -2.11 -0.89 -2.11
N ASP A 168 -3.42 -1.12 -2.26
CA ASP A 168 -4.23 -1.86 -1.27
C ASP A 168 -3.80 -3.33 -1.11
N GLN A 169 -3.03 -3.86 -2.05
CA GLN A 169 -2.39 -5.16 -1.93
C GLN A 169 -1.01 -4.99 -1.29
N HIS A 170 -0.08 -4.45 -2.06
CA HIS A 170 1.35 -4.53 -1.75
C HIS A 170 1.81 -3.42 -0.81
N GLY A 171 1.21 -2.24 -0.87
CA GLY A 171 1.48 -1.15 0.07
C GLY A 171 1.12 -1.56 1.49
N THR A 172 -0.09 -2.11 1.68
CA THR A 172 -0.50 -2.65 2.99
C THR A 172 0.40 -3.80 3.45
N ALA A 173 0.71 -4.74 2.56
CA ALA A 173 1.58 -5.87 2.88
C ALA A 173 2.99 -5.43 3.34
N VAL A 174 3.59 -4.45 2.66
CA VAL A 174 4.91 -3.88 3.02
C VAL A 174 4.90 -3.29 4.43
N VAL A 175 3.90 -2.47 4.75
CA VAL A 175 3.83 -1.82 6.08
C VAL A 175 3.50 -2.83 7.17
N VAL A 176 2.66 -3.83 6.90
CA VAL A 176 2.39 -4.94 7.83
C VAL A 176 3.66 -5.73 8.11
N LEU A 177 4.44 -6.08 7.09
CA LEU A 177 5.72 -6.78 7.31
C LEU A 177 6.68 -5.94 8.15
N ALA A 178 6.79 -4.64 7.87
CA ALA A 178 7.64 -3.73 8.64
C ALA A 178 7.22 -3.69 10.12
N ALA A 179 5.93 -3.48 10.36
CA ALA A 179 5.35 -3.41 11.70
C ALA A 179 5.48 -4.74 12.45
N LEU A 180 5.20 -5.87 11.80
CA LEU A 180 5.25 -7.19 12.43
C LEU A 180 6.69 -7.58 12.77
N THR A 181 7.67 -7.22 11.93
CA THR A 181 9.10 -7.43 12.22
C THR A 181 9.50 -6.74 13.52
N ASN A 182 9.07 -5.50 13.72
CA ASN A 182 9.37 -4.75 14.94
C ASN A 182 8.51 -5.20 16.13
N ALA A 183 7.24 -5.53 15.92
CA ALA A 183 6.36 -6.06 16.96
C ALA A 183 6.86 -7.39 17.51
N ALA A 184 7.42 -8.27 16.67
CA ALA A 184 8.05 -9.51 17.11
C ALA A 184 9.21 -9.25 18.08
N LYS A 185 10.06 -8.25 17.80
CA LYS A 185 11.14 -7.82 18.71
C LYS A 185 10.60 -7.31 20.03
N VAL A 186 9.56 -6.47 20.00
CA VAL A 186 8.91 -5.93 21.22
C VAL A 186 8.27 -7.05 22.05
N ALA A 187 7.65 -8.03 21.40
CA ALA A 187 7.02 -9.18 22.05
C ALA A 187 8.00 -10.29 22.47
N GLY A 188 9.29 -10.17 22.13
CA GLY A 188 10.31 -11.18 22.42
C GLY A 188 10.13 -12.50 21.64
N LYS A 189 9.58 -12.42 20.42
CA LYS A 189 9.31 -13.58 19.55
C LYS A 189 10.29 -13.66 18.39
N ASP A 190 10.66 -14.87 17.98
CA ASP A 190 11.39 -15.10 16.72
C ASP A 190 10.40 -15.15 15.56
N PHE A 191 10.61 -14.31 14.56
CA PHE A 191 9.75 -14.20 13.38
C PHE A 191 9.62 -15.55 12.64
N ALA A 192 10.69 -16.35 12.61
CA ALA A 192 10.71 -17.64 11.93
C ALA A 192 9.89 -18.74 12.65
N ASP A 193 9.54 -18.53 13.92
CA ASP A 193 8.76 -19.48 14.73
C ASP A 193 7.30 -19.06 14.90
N MET A 194 6.95 -17.83 14.52
CA MET A 194 5.62 -17.27 14.73
C MET A 194 4.55 -17.90 13.83
N ARG A 195 3.35 -18.13 14.38
CA ARG A 195 2.13 -18.37 13.62
C ARG A 195 1.25 -17.11 13.56
N VAL A 196 1.03 -16.61 12.35
CA VAL A 196 0.24 -15.40 12.08
C VAL A 196 -1.11 -15.76 11.48
N VAL A 197 -2.19 -15.32 12.11
CA VAL A 197 -3.54 -15.42 11.56
C VAL A 197 -3.85 -14.16 10.75
N ILE A 198 -4.35 -14.32 9.53
CA ILE A 198 -4.83 -13.21 8.71
C ILE A 198 -6.35 -13.39 8.55
N SER A 199 -7.11 -12.48 9.18
CA SER A 199 -8.56 -12.40 9.04
C SER A 199 -8.89 -11.54 7.82
N GLY A 200 -9.32 -12.20 6.73
CA GLY A 200 -9.59 -11.59 5.44
C GLY A 200 -8.70 -12.17 4.36
N ALA A 201 -9.30 -12.86 3.40
CA ALA A 201 -8.62 -13.42 2.22
C ALA A 201 -8.93 -12.64 0.93
N GLY A 202 -9.01 -11.31 1.06
CA GLY A 202 -9.11 -10.36 -0.05
C GLY A 202 -7.75 -9.93 -0.58
N ALA A 203 -7.71 -8.80 -1.29
CA ALA A 203 -6.51 -8.25 -1.92
C ALA A 203 -5.34 -8.10 -0.92
N ALA A 204 -5.55 -7.33 0.16
CA ALA A 204 -4.55 -7.11 1.21
C ALA A 204 -4.11 -8.41 1.89
N GLY A 205 -5.05 -9.25 2.33
CA GLY A 205 -4.73 -10.46 3.09
C GLY A 205 -3.89 -11.47 2.30
N ILE A 206 -4.17 -11.61 1.01
CA ILE A 206 -3.38 -12.46 0.11
C ILE A 206 -1.95 -11.91 -0.07
N ALA A 207 -1.80 -10.60 -0.27
CA ALA A 207 -0.49 -9.96 -0.40
C ALA A 207 0.32 -10.00 0.91
N ILE A 208 -0.34 -9.84 2.06
CA ILE A 208 0.29 -9.99 3.39
C ILE A 208 0.80 -11.43 3.56
N ALA A 209 -0.02 -12.45 3.26
CA ALA A 209 0.41 -13.84 3.37
C ALA A 209 1.64 -14.14 2.49
N GLU A 210 1.67 -13.59 1.28
CA GLU A 210 2.79 -13.75 0.35
C GLU A 210 4.07 -13.08 0.83
N ILE A 211 4.00 -11.80 1.25
CA ILE A 211 5.19 -11.07 1.67
C ILE A 211 5.76 -11.63 2.98
N LEU A 212 4.91 -12.07 3.92
CA LEU A 212 5.36 -12.72 5.16
C LEU A 212 6.06 -14.06 4.86
N GLY A 213 5.51 -14.84 3.94
CA GLY A 213 6.13 -16.08 3.46
C GLY A 213 7.51 -15.83 2.83
N ASN A 214 7.63 -14.80 1.98
CA ASN A 214 8.91 -14.41 1.37
C ASN A 214 9.93 -13.88 2.39
N ALA A 215 9.46 -13.29 3.49
CA ALA A 215 10.29 -12.81 4.59
C ALA A 215 10.69 -13.91 5.60
N GLY A 216 10.19 -15.14 5.43
CA GLY A 216 10.57 -16.28 6.26
C GLY A 216 9.75 -16.44 7.55
N ILE A 217 8.49 -16.00 7.58
CA ILE A 217 7.58 -16.26 8.70
C ILE A 217 7.41 -17.77 8.93
N GLY A 218 7.21 -18.18 10.18
CA GLY A 218 7.00 -19.57 10.58
C GLY A 218 5.77 -20.22 9.94
N ASP A 219 4.58 -19.69 10.18
CA ASP A 219 3.34 -20.16 9.56
C ASP A 219 2.33 -19.01 9.41
N VAL A 220 1.46 -19.12 8.41
CA VAL A 220 0.37 -18.18 8.15
C VAL A 220 -0.93 -18.97 8.08
N VAL A 221 -1.99 -18.50 8.73
CA VAL A 221 -3.34 -19.07 8.63
C VAL A 221 -4.27 -18.01 8.09
N LEU A 222 -4.78 -18.23 6.86
CA LEU A 222 -5.76 -17.33 6.24
C LEU A 222 -7.18 -17.75 6.62
N VAL A 223 -8.00 -16.78 7.00
CA VAL A 223 -9.43 -16.98 7.32
C VAL A 223 -10.27 -16.10 6.38
N ASP A 224 -11.25 -16.70 5.72
CA ASP A 224 -12.25 -15.98 4.93
C ASP A 224 -13.65 -16.04 5.55
N SER A 225 -14.65 -15.50 4.86
CA SER A 225 -16.03 -15.45 5.37
C SER A 225 -16.67 -16.83 5.57
N GLN A 226 -16.05 -17.91 5.08
CA GLN A 226 -16.51 -19.29 5.23
C GLN A 226 -15.60 -20.10 6.17
N GLY A 227 -14.60 -19.47 6.81
CA GLY A 227 -13.69 -20.09 7.76
C GLY A 227 -12.24 -20.16 7.28
N ILE A 228 -11.45 -21.00 7.93
CA ILE A 228 -10.02 -21.18 7.61
C ILE A 228 -9.87 -21.72 6.19
N ILE A 229 -8.91 -21.18 5.45
CA ILE A 229 -8.52 -21.68 4.14
C ILE A 229 -7.62 -22.91 4.33
N HIS A 230 -8.07 -24.06 3.82
CA HIS A 230 -7.32 -25.32 3.84
C HIS A 230 -7.59 -26.13 2.56
N ARG A 231 -6.79 -27.18 2.33
CA ARG A 231 -6.77 -27.94 1.07
C ARG A 231 -8.06 -28.72 0.78
N ASP A 232 -8.85 -29.02 1.80
CA ASP A 232 -10.08 -29.81 1.68
C ASP A 232 -11.33 -28.94 1.50
N ARG A 233 -11.19 -27.63 1.28
CA ARG A 233 -12.29 -26.73 0.92
C ARG A 233 -12.52 -26.78 -0.60
N ASP A 234 -13.73 -27.19 -1.00
CA ASP A 234 -14.12 -27.34 -2.41
C ASP A 234 -14.63 -26.05 -3.08
N ASP A 235 -14.88 -24.99 -2.31
CA ASP A 235 -15.46 -23.71 -2.75
C ASP A 235 -14.41 -22.61 -3.00
N LEU A 236 -13.12 -22.94 -2.93
CA LEU A 236 -12.04 -21.97 -3.13
C LEU A 236 -11.90 -21.56 -4.60
N ASN A 237 -11.74 -20.26 -4.85
CA ASN A 237 -11.27 -19.79 -6.15
C ASN A 237 -9.79 -20.16 -6.37
N SER A 238 -9.29 -20.00 -7.60
CA SER A 238 -7.93 -20.38 -7.99
C SER A 238 -6.83 -19.73 -7.11
N ILE A 239 -7.04 -18.47 -6.71
CA ILE A 239 -6.09 -17.72 -5.87
C ILE A 239 -6.07 -18.32 -4.47
N LYS A 240 -7.23 -18.47 -3.82
CA LYS A 240 -7.32 -19.04 -2.47
C LYS A 240 -6.81 -20.48 -2.41
N ALA A 241 -7.11 -21.29 -3.43
CA ALA A 241 -6.61 -22.66 -3.54
C ALA A 241 -5.06 -22.72 -3.59
N ARG A 242 -4.42 -21.75 -4.25
CA ARG A 242 -2.95 -21.62 -4.27
C ARG A 242 -2.38 -21.38 -2.87
N TYR A 243 -3.04 -20.56 -2.05
CA TYR A 243 -2.59 -20.30 -0.68
C TYR A 243 -2.96 -21.43 0.28
N ALA A 244 -4.09 -22.11 0.10
CA ALA A 244 -4.42 -23.32 0.85
C ALA A 244 -3.32 -24.40 0.77
N ALA A 245 -2.55 -24.43 -0.33
CA ALA A 245 -1.41 -25.33 -0.49
C ALA A 245 -0.13 -24.87 0.25
N LYS A 246 0.02 -23.57 0.50
CA LYS A 246 1.26 -22.93 1.01
C LYS A 246 1.18 -22.49 2.47
N THR A 247 -0.02 -22.18 2.95
CA THR A 247 -0.31 -21.70 4.30
C THR A 247 -0.89 -22.83 5.16
N ASN A 248 -1.09 -22.56 6.44
CA ASN A 248 -1.75 -23.45 7.40
C ASN A 248 -1.01 -24.80 7.52
N LYS A 249 0.28 -24.75 7.90
CA LYS A 249 1.12 -25.94 8.07
C LYS A 249 0.54 -26.92 9.11
N GLY A 250 -0.18 -26.40 10.10
CA GLY A 250 -0.85 -27.18 11.13
C GLY A 250 -2.13 -27.90 10.68
N GLY A 251 -2.64 -27.63 9.47
CA GLY A 251 -3.88 -28.25 8.99
C GLY A 251 -5.12 -27.88 9.82
N ILE A 252 -5.15 -26.66 10.37
CA ILE A 252 -6.24 -26.18 11.22
C ILE A 252 -7.51 -26.04 10.37
N ILE A 253 -8.63 -26.47 10.94
CA ILE A 253 -9.98 -26.37 10.35
C ILE A 253 -10.90 -25.65 11.33
N GLY A 254 -11.98 -25.04 10.83
CA GLY A 254 -12.91 -24.27 11.63
C GLY A 254 -12.95 -22.80 11.24
N GLY A 255 -13.24 -21.94 12.21
CA GLY A 255 -13.36 -20.50 12.04
C GLY A 255 -12.21 -19.71 12.67
N ILE A 256 -12.47 -18.43 12.93
CA ILE A 256 -11.49 -17.52 13.50
C ILE A 256 -11.04 -17.96 14.90
N ARG A 257 -11.95 -18.51 15.72
CA ARG A 257 -11.62 -18.96 17.08
C ARG A 257 -10.58 -20.07 17.08
N GLU A 258 -10.72 -21.06 16.20
CA GLU A 258 -9.75 -22.16 16.05
C GLU A 258 -8.42 -21.66 15.46
N ALA A 259 -8.46 -20.68 14.56
CA ALA A 259 -7.25 -20.08 14.00
C ALA A 259 -6.42 -19.35 15.07
N LEU A 260 -7.10 -18.61 15.96
CA LEU A 260 -6.47 -17.81 17.02
C LEU A 260 -5.88 -18.64 18.16
N ASP A 261 -6.31 -19.89 18.32
CA ASP A 261 -5.93 -20.76 19.44
C ASP A 261 -4.43 -21.10 19.46
N GLY A 262 -3.64 -20.37 20.25
CA GLY A 262 -2.17 -20.44 20.26
C GLY A 262 -1.48 -19.69 19.12
N ALA A 263 -2.14 -18.69 18.52
CA ALA A 263 -1.52 -17.82 17.53
C ALA A 263 -0.64 -16.75 18.20
N ASP A 264 0.44 -16.34 17.52
CA ASP A 264 1.35 -15.28 18.00
C ASP A 264 0.91 -13.90 17.55
N ALA A 265 0.26 -13.82 16.40
CA ALA A 265 -0.26 -12.57 15.87
C ALA A 265 -1.57 -12.79 15.11
N VAL A 266 -2.41 -11.75 15.08
CA VAL A 266 -3.54 -11.64 14.17
C VAL A 266 -3.48 -10.32 13.40
N VAL A 267 -3.72 -10.39 12.10
CA VAL A 267 -3.86 -9.25 11.19
C VAL A 267 -5.27 -9.26 10.61
N GLY A 268 -6.09 -8.31 11.04
CA GLY A 268 -7.43 -8.06 10.54
C GLY A 268 -7.42 -7.12 9.33
N VAL A 269 -7.97 -7.61 8.21
CA VAL A 269 -8.21 -6.86 6.97
C VAL A 269 -9.54 -7.31 6.34
N SER A 270 -10.55 -7.61 7.17
CA SER A 270 -11.83 -8.19 6.72
C SER A 270 -13.05 -7.37 7.10
N SER A 271 -12.89 -6.35 7.94
CA SER A 271 -13.96 -5.57 8.56
C SER A 271 -14.89 -6.37 9.48
N SER A 272 -14.61 -7.66 9.68
CA SER A 272 -15.37 -8.53 10.59
C SER A 272 -14.86 -8.36 12.01
N LYS A 273 -15.75 -8.10 12.96
CA LYS A 273 -15.36 -7.87 14.36
C LYS A 273 -14.80 -9.13 15.01
N PHE A 274 -13.75 -8.98 15.81
CA PHE A 274 -13.26 -10.03 16.68
C PHE A 274 -14.08 -10.10 17.95
N VAL A 275 -14.46 -11.31 18.36
CA VAL A 275 -15.05 -11.54 19.67
C VAL A 275 -13.94 -11.50 20.70
N GLU A 276 -14.13 -10.73 21.78
CA GLU A 276 -13.10 -10.54 22.82
C GLU A 276 -12.61 -11.86 23.41
N ALA A 277 -13.51 -12.82 23.65
CA ALA A 277 -13.18 -14.16 24.16
C ALA A 277 -12.29 -14.99 23.22
N ASP A 278 -12.29 -14.69 21.92
CA ASP A 278 -11.43 -15.41 20.97
C ASP A 278 -9.98 -14.93 21.06
N LEU A 279 -9.76 -13.69 21.50
CA LEU A 279 -8.43 -13.10 21.67
C LEU A 279 -7.70 -13.67 22.89
N GLU A 280 -8.44 -14.10 23.91
CA GLU A 280 -7.88 -14.75 25.12
C GLU A 280 -7.13 -16.05 24.79
N ALA A 281 -7.45 -16.67 23.66
CA ALA A 281 -6.87 -17.93 23.24
C ALA A 281 -5.50 -17.82 22.56
N MET A 282 -5.07 -16.60 22.24
CA MET A 282 -3.77 -16.36 21.64
C MET A 282 -2.64 -16.64 22.63
N ASN A 283 -1.41 -16.81 22.13
CA ASN A 283 -0.25 -16.98 23.00
C ASN A 283 0.00 -15.74 23.87
N GLU A 284 0.70 -15.92 24.98
CA GLU A 284 1.21 -14.77 25.75
C GLU A 284 2.05 -13.84 24.86
N ASN A 285 2.00 -12.54 25.18
CA ASN A 285 2.60 -11.47 24.40
C ASN A 285 2.15 -11.46 22.93
N ALA A 286 0.87 -11.77 22.66
CA ALA A 286 0.32 -11.71 21.32
C ALA A 286 0.45 -10.33 20.67
N ILE A 287 0.37 -10.29 19.34
CA ILE A 287 0.36 -9.07 18.53
C ILE A 287 -1.00 -8.98 17.81
N ILE A 288 -1.70 -7.86 17.96
CA ILE A 288 -3.01 -7.65 17.34
C ILE A 288 -2.97 -6.43 16.42
N PHE A 289 -3.08 -6.65 15.12
CA PHE A 289 -3.25 -5.61 14.11
C PHE A 289 -4.70 -5.62 13.63
N ALA A 290 -5.48 -4.59 13.94
CA ALA A 290 -6.88 -4.45 13.52
C ALA A 290 -6.99 -3.28 12.52
N LEU A 291 -6.83 -3.58 11.23
CA LEU A 291 -6.46 -2.60 10.20
C LEU A 291 -7.65 -2.08 9.38
N SER A 292 -8.85 -2.62 9.55
CA SER A 292 -10.02 -2.13 8.84
C SER A 292 -10.35 -0.67 9.18
N ASN A 293 -10.65 0.11 8.14
CA ASN A 293 -11.10 1.49 8.26
C ASN A 293 -12.56 1.64 7.79
N PRO A 294 -13.35 2.54 8.40
CA PRO A 294 -13.01 3.36 9.57
C PRO A 294 -13.10 2.60 10.91
N ASP A 295 -13.72 1.42 10.90
CA ASP A 295 -14.05 0.66 12.11
C ASP A 295 -13.19 -0.61 12.26
N PRO A 296 -12.13 -0.59 13.11
CA PRO A 296 -11.20 -1.72 13.25
C PRO A 296 -11.90 -2.97 13.79
N GLU A 297 -11.36 -4.15 13.48
CA GLU A 297 -11.91 -5.45 13.91
C GLU A 297 -12.11 -5.56 15.43
N VAL A 298 -11.24 -4.90 16.19
CA VAL A 298 -11.35 -4.74 17.65
C VAL A 298 -10.78 -3.38 18.03
N MET A 299 -11.41 -2.73 19.02
CA MET A 299 -10.91 -1.45 19.53
C MET A 299 -9.61 -1.65 20.32
N PRO A 300 -8.63 -0.73 20.22
CA PRO A 300 -7.35 -0.85 20.91
C PRO A 300 -7.46 -1.06 22.43
N GLU A 301 -8.44 -0.45 23.09
CA GLU A 301 -8.68 -0.58 24.52
C GLU A 301 -9.04 -2.02 24.93
N VAL A 302 -9.71 -2.75 24.04
CA VAL A 302 -10.05 -4.17 24.23
C VAL A 302 -8.86 -5.05 23.89
N ALA A 303 -8.23 -4.82 22.74
CA ALA A 303 -7.10 -5.62 22.26
C ALA A 303 -5.90 -5.60 23.23
N ARG A 304 -5.60 -4.46 23.86
CA ARG A 304 -4.48 -4.31 24.80
C ARG A 304 -4.57 -5.20 26.05
N LYS A 305 -5.74 -5.75 26.37
CA LYS A 305 -5.90 -6.72 27.47
C LYS A 305 -5.25 -8.07 27.14
N TYR A 306 -5.08 -8.37 25.86
CA TYR A 306 -4.67 -9.68 25.35
C TYR A 306 -3.37 -9.64 24.52
N ALA A 307 -2.84 -8.44 24.23
CA ALA A 307 -1.70 -8.26 23.34
C ALA A 307 -0.63 -7.34 23.92
N ALA A 308 0.63 -7.70 23.68
CA ALA A 308 1.79 -6.85 23.99
C ALA A 308 1.91 -5.67 23.01
N VAL A 309 1.45 -5.84 21.78
CA VAL A 309 1.48 -4.81 20.73
C VAL A 309 0.13 -4.75 20.04
N VAL A 310 -0.41 -3.56 19.90
CA VAL A 310 -1.66 -3.29 19.16
C VAL A 310 -1.40 -2.24 18.09
N ALA A 311 -1.92 -2.47 16.88
CA ALA A 311 -1.84 -1.52 15.77
C ALA A 311 -3.18 -1.41 15.04
N THR A 312 -3.44 -0.25 14.43
CA THR A 312 -4.66 -0.03 13.64
C THR A 312 -4.36 0.74 12.35
N GLY A 313 -5.34 0.86 11.45
CA GLY A 313 -5.26 1.76 10.29
C GLY A 313 -5.50 3.24 10.62
N ARG A 314 -5.99 3.55 11.83
CA ARG A 314 -6.43 4.90 12.20
C ARG A 314 -5.29 5.76 12.74
N SER A 315 -5.34 7.05 12.43
CA SER A 315 -4.32 8.03 12.81
C SER A 315 -4.42 8.53 14.25
N ASP A 316 -5.56 8.31 14.91
CA ASP A 316 -5.80 8.76 16.29
C ASP A 316 -5.28 7.76 17.35
N PHE A 317 -4.75 6.62 16.93
CA PHE A 317 -4.12 5.63 17.79
C PHE A 317 -2.62 5.48 17.52
N PRO A 318 -1.83 5.00 18.50
CA PRO A 318 -0.45 4.57 18.25
C PRO A 318 -0.36 3.48 17.18
N ASN A 319 0.82 3.31 16.60
CA ASN A 319 1.11 2.28 15.59
C ASN A 319 0.13 2.31 14.39
N GLN A 320 -0.01 3.47 13.75
CA GLN A 320 -0.81 3.56 12.53
C GLN A 320 -0.14 2.80 11.38
N ILE A 321 -0.77 1.71 10.93
CA ILE A 321 -0.36 0.99 9.72
C ILE A 321 -1.03 1.66 8.52
N ASN A 322 -0.26 2.44 7.77
CA ASN A 322 -0.76 3.20 6.63
C ASN A 322 0.19 3.08 5.43
N ASN A 323 -0.37 2.73 4.27
CA ASN A 323 0.37 2.51 3.02
C ASN A 323 1.22 3.71 2.59
N VAL A 324 0.91 4.93 3.07
CA VAL A 324 1.72 6.13 2.83
C VAL A 324 3.18 5.99 3.30
N LEU A 325 3.46 5.09 4.24
CA LEU A 325 4.82 4.74 4.63
C LEU A 325 5.60 3.99 3.54
N ALA A 326 4.90 3.41 2.55
CA ALA A 326 5.46 2.54 1.53
C ALA A 326 5.41 3.17 0.13
N PHE A 327 4.22 3.47 -0.39
CA PHE A 327 4.07 3.78 -1.83
C PHE A 327 4.90 4.96 -2.33
N PRO A 328 5.04 6.11 -1.62
CA PRO A 328 5.79 7.24 -2.18
C PRO A 328 7.26 6.87 -2.43
N GLY A 329 7.88 6.19 -1.45
CA GLY A 329 9.25 5.73 -1.53
C GLY A 329 9.44 4.58 -2.54
N ILE A 330 8.51 3.61 -2.60
CA ILE A 330 8.60 2.48 -3.54
C ILE A 330 8.61 2.96 -4.98
N PHE A 331 7.63 3.80 -5.36
CA PHE A 331 7.55 4.32 -6.72
C PHE A 331 8.74 5.22 -7.05
N ARG A 332 9.17 6.08 -6.12
CA ARG A 332 10.35 6.92 -6.33
C ARG A 332 11.60 6.07 -6.57
N GLY A 333 11.86 5.07 -5.72
CA GLY A 333 13.02 4.19 -5.87
C GLY A 333 12.98 3.37 -7.17
N ALA A 334 11.79 2.90 -7.57
CA ALA A 334 11.60 2.20 -8.84
C ALA A 334 11.91 3.11 -10.05
N LEU A 335 11.41 4.35 -10.05
CA LEU A 335 11.65 5.33 -11.11
C LEU A 335 13.12 5.78 -11.14
N ASP A 336 13.71 6.10 -9.99
CA ASP A 336 15.09 6.58 -9.89
C ASP A 336 16.12 5.51 -10.31
N SER A 337 15.77 4.22 -10.20
CA SER A 337 16.61 3.09 -10.67
C SER A 337 16.35 2.66 -12.12
N GLY A 338 15.33 3.24 -12.78
CA GLY A 338 14.87 2.84 -14.10
C GLY A 338 14.30 1.41 -14.12
N ALA A 339 13.73 0.94 -13.02
CA ALA A 339 13.11 -0.37 -12.93
C ALA A 339 11.89 -0.45 -13.86
N ARG A 340 11.72 -1.59 -14.54
CA ARG A 340 10.51 -1.86 -15.34
C ARG A 340 9.39 -2.51 -14.53
N ARG A 341 9.71 -3.02 -13.33
CA ARG A 341 8.78 -3.77 -12.47
C ARG A 341 9.13 -3.49 -11.01
N ILE A 342 8.14 -3.56 -10.13
CA ILE A 342 8.34 -3.58 -8.67
C ILE A 342 8.35 -5.05 -8.22
N THR A 343 9.53 -5.58 -7.91
CA THR A 343 9.69 -7.02 -7.62
C THR A 343 9.36 -7.35 -6.16
N PRO A 344 9.16 -8.63 -5.81
CA PRO A 344 9.03 -9.07 -4.42
C PRO A 344 10.19 -8.62 -3.52
N GLU A 345 11.42 -8.67 -4.03
CA GLU A 345 12.63 -8.27 -3.30
C GLU A 345 12.64 -6.76 -3.01
N MET A 346 12.16 -5.94 -3.96
CA MET A 346 11.97 -4.50 -3.75
C MET A 346 10.95 -4.23 -2.64
N LYS A 347 9.85 -5.00 -2.61
CA LYS A 347 8.80 -4.87 -1.56
C LYS A 347 9.34 -5.25 -0.18
N VAL A 348 10.07 -6.37 -0.08
CA VAL A 348 10.73 -6.76 1.19
C VAL A 348 11.77 -5.73 1.62
N ALA A 349 12.59 -5.22 0.70
CA ALA A 349 13.56 -4.17 1.00
C ALA A 349 12.91 -2.88 1.52
N ALA A 350 11.77 -2.49 0.95
CA ALA A 350 10.97 -1.36 1.45
C ALA A 350 10.50 -1.61 2.89
N ALA A 351 9.95 -2.80 3.18
CA ALA A 351 9.46 -3.14 4.51
C ALA A 351 10.58 -3.11 5.56
N LEU A 352 11.74 -3.68 5.24
CA LEU A 352 12.90 -3.68 6.14
C LEU A 352 13.47 -2.27 6.37
N ALA A 353 13.42 -1.39 5.37
CA ALA A 353 13.84 0.00 5.52
C ALA A 353 12.91 0.79 6.46
N ILE A 354 11.59 0.56 6.36
CA ILE A 354 10.61 1.15 7.28
C ILE A 354 10.84 0.64 8.70
N ALA A 355 11.04 -0.67 8.86
CA ALA A 355 11.27 -1.30 10.16
C ALA A 355 12.54 -0.74 10.83
N ALA A 356 13.64 -0.66 10.09
CA ALA A 356 14.91 -0.15 10.58
C ALA A 356 14.83 1.31 11.05
N LEU A 357 13.96 2.14 10.43
CA LEU A 357 13.82 3.54 10.82
C LEU A 357 13.24 3.72 12.24
N ALA A 358 12.43 2.77 12.71
CA ALA A 358 11.84 2.78 14.06
C ALA A 358 12.66 2.01 15.10
N GLU A 359 13.67 1.24 14.67
CA GLU A 359 14.35 0.22 15.49
C GLU A 359 14.98 0.76 16.79
N ASP A 360 15.53 1.97 16.75
CA ASP A 360 16.21 2.56 17.91
C ASP A 360 15.26 2.95 19.07
N ASN A 361 13.95 3.06 18.81
CA ASN A 361 12.96 3.57 19.78
C ASN A 361 11.76 2.63 19.97
N LEU A 362 11.93 1.33 19.69
CA LEU A 362 10.82 0.38 19.75
C LEU A 362 10.16 0.33 21.12
N SER A 363 8.83 0.37 21.11
CA SER A 363 7.99 0.16 22.28
C SER A 363 6.65 -0.42 21.86
N ALA A 364 5.82 -0.81 22.83
CA ALA A 364 4.46 -1.31 22.56
C ALA A 364 3.61 -0.33 21.73
N ASP A 365 3.85 0.98 21.87
CA ASP A 365 3.14 2.06 21.17
C ASP A 365 3.97 2.69 20.03
N TYR A 366 5.14 2.12 19.69
CA TYR A 366 5.98 2.59 18.58
C TYR A 366 6.71 1.43 17.88
N ILE A 367 6.09 0.86 16.85
CA ILE A 367 6.66 -0.22 16.00
C ILE A 367 6.91 0.22 14.55
N VAL A 368 6.33 1.33 14.13
CA VAL A 368 6.49 1.94 12.81
C VAL A 368 6.67 3.45 12.97
N PRO A 369 7.44 4.10 12.07
CA PRO A 369 7.56 5.56 12.09
C PRO A 369 6.21 6.21 11.78
N SER A 370 6.08 7.50 12.14
CA SER A 370 4.93 8.30 11.75
C SER A 370 4.89 8.44 10.22
N PRO A 371 3.71 8.39 9.58
CA PRO A 371 3.49 8.82 8.20
C PRO A 371 4.09 10.18 7.83
N LEU A 372 4.23 11.07 8.82
CA LEU A 372 4.76 12.43 8.66
C LEU A 372 6.27 12.51 8.86
N ASP A 373 6.95 11.40 9.17
CA ASP A 373 8.41 11.40 9.30
C ASP A 373 9.04 11.60 7.90
N PRO A 374 9.71 12.74 7.66
CA PRO A 374 10.20 13.09 6.32
C PRO A 374 11.30 12.14 5.82
N ARG A 375 11.88 11.32 6.70
CA ARG A 375 12.94 10.36 6.35
C ARG A 375 12.40 9.13 5.64
N VAL A 376 11.13 8.77 5.84
CA VAL A 376 10.55 7.50 5.39
C VAL A 376 10.69 7.31 3.88
N ALA A 377 10.24 8.29 3.09
CA ALA A 377 10.26 8.16 1.63
C ALA A 377 11.69 8.05 1.08
N ASP A 378 12.66 8.78 1.65
CA ASP A 378 14.06 8.74 1.25
C ASP A 378 14.69 7.36 1.54
N VAL A 379 14.50 6.81 2.75
CA VAL A 379 15.09 5.51 3.10
C VAL A 379 14.46 4.37 2.32
N VAL A 380 13.15 4.41 2.09
CA VAL A 380 12.44 3.42 1.26
C VAL A 380 12.90 3.51 -0.19
N ALA A 381 12.96 4.71 -0.78
CA ALA A 381 13.43 4.88 -2.16
C ALA A 381 14.86 4.36 -2.36
N ALA A 382 15.76 4.66 -1.42
CA ALA A 382 17.13 4.16 -1.47
C ALA A 382 17.22 2.62 -1.38
N ALA A 383 16.44 2.00 -0.49
CA ALA A 383 16.40 0.55 -0.34
C ALA A 383 15.83 -0.14 -1.59
N VAL A 384 14.75 0.41 -2.14
CA VAL A 384 14.11 -0.10 -3.36
C VAL A 384 15.04 0.04 -4.58
N ALA A 385 15.68 1.20 -4.76
CA ALA A 385 16.64 1.39 -5.84
C ALA A 385 17.84 0.43 -5.75
N LYS A 386 18.32 0.18 -4.53
CA LYS A 386 19.39 -0.81 -4.29
C LYS A 386 18.94 -2.22 -4.66
N ALA A 387 17.74 -2.63 -4.25
CA ALA A 387 17.19 -3.95 -4.58
C ALA A 387 16.95 -4.12 -6.10
N ALA A 388 16.53 -3.07 -6.79
CA ALA A 388 16.37 -3.07 -8.24
C ALA A 388 17.69 -3.28 -8.99
N ALA A 389 18.82 -2.80 -8.45
CA ALA A 389 20.13 -3.00 -9.06
C ALA A 389 20.63 -4.44 -8.97
N THR A 390 20.25 -5.17 -7.93
CA THR A 390 20.63 -6.59 -7.73
C THR A 390 19.75 -7.57 -8.51
N ALA A 391 18.59 -7.13 -8.99
CA ALA A 391 17.63 -7.94 -9.74
C ALA A 391 17.80 -7.84 -11.27
N LYS A 392 18.81 -7.11 -11.76
CA LYS A 392 19.10 -6.91 -13.19
C LYS A 392 19.86 -8.07 -13.82
#